data_AF-A0A971EUK1-F1
#
_entry.id   AF-A0A971EUK1-F1
#
_cell.length_a   1.000
_cell.length_b   1.000
_cell.length_c   1.000
_cell.angle_alpha   90.00
_cell.angle_beta   90.00
_cell.angle_gamma   90.00
#
_symmetry.space_group_name_H-M   'P 1'
#
loop_
_entity.id
_entity.type
_entity.pdbx_description
1 polymer ?
#
loop_
_entity_poly.entity_id
_entity_poly.type
_entity_poly.pdbx_seq_one_letter_code
_entity_poly.pdbx_strand_id
1 'polypeptide(L)'
;MKHYSKAFATVLTITIIFVLWLAIAYEHSNMTIKSAPLKPFPQMQVLEGDDESVYSAQTILFKDFDKPMALLFKTSHIRLKIYINSEMIYSFGYEEEAVPFLKSPGTSYHLVRIPAQSASKQMVIDFQTP
;
A
#
# COMPACT_ATOMS: atom_id res chain seq x y z
N MET A 1 39.15 33.72 38.60
CA MET A 1 38.03 32.76 38.85
C MET A 1 36.69 33.14 38.21
N LYS A 2 36.25 34.41 38.16
CA LYS A 2 34.93 34.79 37.60
C LYS A 2 34.72 34.51 36.09
N HIS A 3 35.78 34.59 35.27
CA HIS A 3 35.67 34.34 33.81
C HIS A 3 35.46 32.85 33.47
N TYR A 4 36.11 31.94 34.20
CA TYR A 4 35.96 30.50 34.00
C TYR A 4 34.55 29.99 34.35
N SER A 5 33.90 30.61 35.34
CA SER A 5 32.53 30.28 35.74
C SER A 5 31.50 30.62 34.66
N LYS A 6 31.68 31.74 33.95
CA LYS A 6 30.78 32.13 32.83
C LYS A 6 30.98 31.23 31.61
N ALA A 7 32.24 30.96 31.23
CA ALA A 7 32.55 30.06 30.13
C ALA A 7 32.02 28.64 30.38
N PHE A 8 32.18 28.14 31.60
CA PHE A 8 31.64 26.84 32.01
C PHE A 8 30.10 26.80 31.92
N ALA A 9 29.42 27.85 32.41
CA ALA A 9 27.97 27.94 32.31
C ALA A 9 27.49 27.97 30.85
N THR A 10 28.16 28.72 29.97
CA THR A 10 27.82 28.78 28.54
C THR A 10 27.98 27.43 27.85
N VAL A 11 29.09 26.72 28.10
CA VAL A 11 29.32 25.39 27.54
C VAL A 11 28.25 24.41 28.04
N LEU A 12 27.92 24.45 29.34
CA LEU A 12 26.88 23.60 29.91
C LEU A 12 25.51 23.86 29.27
N THR A 13 25.14 25.12 29.05
CA THR A 13 23.88 25.48 28.38
C THR A 13 23.84 24.95 26.94
N ILE A 14 24.92 25.10 26.17
CA ILE A 14 25.00 24.60 24.79
C ILE A 14 24.86 23.07 24.78
N THR A 15 25.55 22.38 25.68
CA THR A 15 25.45 20.91 25.79
C THR A 15 24.03 20.45 26.11
N ILE A 16 23.34 21.13 27.03
CA ILE A 16 21.94 20.81 27.38
C ILE A 16 21.03 21.00 26.14
N ILE A 17 21.16 22.13 25.44
CA ILE A 17 20.37 22.39 24.23
C ILE A 17 20.64 21.33 23.16
N PHE A 18 21.90 20.92 22.97
CA PHE A 18 22.28 19.91 22.00
C PHE A 18 21.67 18.53 22.34
N VAL A 19 21.70 18.13 23.62
CA VAL A 19 21.09 16.87 24.07
C VAL A 19 19.57 16.89 23.91
N LEU A 20 18.92 18.01 24.23
CA LEU A 20 17.47 18.18 24.01
C LEU A 20 17.11 18.10 22.53
N TRP A 21 17.90 18.74 21.66
CA TRP A 21 17.69 18.67 20.22
C TRP A 21 17.86 17.25 19.68
N LEU A 22 18.88 16.52 20.13
CA LEU A 22 19.11 15.11 19.81
C LEU A 22 17.94 14.22 20.24
N ALA A 23 17.38 14.43 21.44
CA ALA A 23 16.24 13.67 21.93
C ALA A 23 14.99 13.90 21.07
N ILE A 24 14.71 15.16 20.71
CA ILE A 24 13.60 15.52 19.83
C ILE A 24 13.80 14.91 18.43
N ALA A 25 15.01 15.00 17.87
CA ALA A 25 15.33 14.41 16.57
C ALA A 25 15.19 12.88 16.58
N TYR A 26 15.59 12.22 17.68
CA TYR A 26 15.43 10.78 17.86
C TYR A 26 13.96 10.36 17.88
N GLU A 27 13.09 11.08 18.61
CA GLU A 27 11.65 10.82 18.60
C GLU A 27 11.02 11.04 17.21
N HIS A 28 11.46 12.07 16.47
CA HIS A 28 10.99 12.30 15.10
C HIS A 28 11.44 11.19 14.13
N SER A 29 12.60 10.57 14.37
CA SER A 29 13.12 9.47 13.54
C SER A 29 12.45 8.12 13.82
N ASN A 30 11.88 7.95 15.02
CA ASN A 30 11.21 6.71 15.39
C ASN A 30 9.76 6.70 14.90
N MET A 31 9.57 6.19 13.67
CA MET A 31 8.26 5.69 13.26
C MET A 31 7.86 4.49 14.14
N THR A 32 7.12 4.76 15.21
CA THR A 32 6.46 3.71 15.97
C THR A 32 5.33 3.15 15.11
N ILE A 33 5.58 2.02 14.44
CA ILE A 33 4.51 1.25 13.79
C ILE A 33 3.67 0.64 14.90
N LYS A 34 2.63 1.37 15.34
CA LYS A 34 1.62 0.79 16.23
C LYS A 34 1.01 -0.39 15.49
N SER A 35 1.26 -1.60 15.98
CA SER A 35 0.64 -2.82 15.45
C SER A 35 -0.86 -2.74 15.73
N ALA A 36 -1.60 -2.18 14.80
CA ALA A 36 -3.06 -2.29 14.81
C ALA A 36 -3.42 -3.74 14.46
N PRO A 37 -4.48 -4.30 15.07
CA PRO A 37 -5.01 -5.58 14.61
C PRO A 37 -5.36 -5.47 13.13
N LEU A 38 -4.91 -6.44 12.34
CA LEU A 38 -5.23 -6.52 10.92
C LEU A 38 -6.74 -6.71 10.79
N LYS A 39 -7.43 -5.75 10.16
CA LYS A 39 -8.82 -5.96 9.76
C LYS A 39 -8.84 -6.89 8.56
N PRO A 40 -9.63 -7.97 8.57
CA PRO A 40 -9.75 -8.83 7.41
C PRO A 40 -10.30 -8.04 6.22
N PHE A 41 -9.75 -8.31 5.03
CA PHE A 41 -10.29 -7.79 3.78
C PHE A 41 -11.72 -8.37 3.56
N PRO A 42 -12.64 -7.62 2.92
CA PRO A 42 -13.95 -8.15 2.55
C PRO A 42 -13.85 -9.54 1.89
N GLN A 43 -14.75 -10.46 2.25
CA GLN A 43 -14.84 -11.72 1.53
C GLN A 43 -15.19 -11.44 0.07
N MET A 44 -14.45 -12.09 -0.83
CA MET A 44 -14.73 -12.02 -2.27
C MET A 44 -15.67 -13.17 -2.65
N GLN A 45 -16.68 -12.84 -3.44
CA GLN A 45 -17.55 -13.81 -4.08
C GLN A 45 -16.97 -14.14 -5.45
N VAL A 46 -16.70 -15.41 -5.71
CA VAL A 46 -16.27 -15.87 -7.02
C VAL A 46 -17.50 -15.98 -7.92
N LEU A 47 -17.41 -15.41 -9.11
CA LEU A 47 -18.38 -15.52 -10.18
C LEU A 47 -17.78 -16.43 -11.25
N GLU A 48 -18.60 -17.35 -11.77
CA GLU A 48 -18.28 -18.09 -12.98
C GLU A 48 -18.31 -17.12 -14.17
N GLY A 49 -17.26 -17.11 -14.98
CA GLY A 49 -17.22 -16.33 -16.21
C GLY A 49 -17.95 -17.05 -17.35
N ASP A 50 -18.15 -16.33 -18.45
CA ASP A 50 -18.77 -16.87 -19.67
C ASP A 50 -17.90 -17.93 -20.36
N ASP A 51 -16.60 -18.01 -20.01
CA ASP A 51 -15.62 -18.93 -20.58
C ASP A 51 -14.83 -19.61 -19.45
N GLU A 52 -14.48 -20.89 -19.60
CA GLU A 52 -13.85 -21.71 -18.53
C GLU A 52 -12.48 -21.17 -18.08
N SER A 53 -11.86 -20.31 -18.90
CA SER A 53 -10.57 -19.69 -18.63
C SER A 53 -10.67 -18.32 -17.93
N VAL A 54 -11.88 -17.76 -17.80
CA VAL A 54 -12.10 -16.42 -17.23
C VAL A 54 -12.85 -16.54 -15.92
N TYR A 55 -12.23 -16.05 -14.86
CA TYR A 55 -12.80 -16.04 -13.52
C TYR A 55 -12.95 -14.60 -13.04
N SER A 56 -14.00 -14.35 -12.26
CA SER A 56 -14.21 -13.03 -11.65
C SER A 56 -14.39 -13.18 -10.16
N ALA A 57 -13.84 -12.25 -9.38
CA ALA A 57 -14.07 -12.17 -7.95
C ALA A 57 -14.55 -10.76 -7.61
N GLN A 58 -15.65 -10.65 -6.87
CA GLN A 58 -16.24 -9.36 -6.52
C GLN A 58 -16.43 -9.18 -5.03
N THR A 59 -16.40 -7.93 -4.58
CA THR A 59 -16.77 -7.56 -3.21
C THR A 59 -17.22 -6.10 -3.12
N ILE A 60 -17.81 -5.72 -1.98
CA ILE A 60 -18.14 -4.34 -1.67
C ILE A 60 -17.11 -3.79 -0.69
N LEU A 61 -16.47 -2.68 -1.05
CA LEU A 61 -15.44 -2.05 -0.23
C LEU A 61 -16.06 -1.40 1.02
N PHE A 62 -15.42 -1.60 2.17
CA PHE A 62 -15.89 -1.05 3.45
C PHE A 62 -15.55 0.44 3.60
N LYS A 63 -16.06 1.08 4.66
CA LYS A 63 -15.87 2.50 4.95
C LYS A 63 -14.41 2.96 5.01
N ASP A 64 -13.48 2.06 5.32
CA ASP A 64 -12.05 2.38 5.38
C ASP A 64 -11.48 2.82 4.03
N PHE A 65 -12.15 2.53 2.91
CA PHE A 65 -11.76 2.95 1.55
C PHE A 65 -12.23 4.37 1.16
N ASP A 66 -12.77 5.15 2.12
CA ASP A 66 -13.01 6.59 1.91
C ASP A 66 -11.70 7.40 1.80
N LYS A 67 -10.63 6.89 2.40
CA LYS A 67 -9.26 7.43 2.28
C LYS A 67 -8.44 6.60 1.27
N PRO A 68 -7.34 7.15 0.73
CA PRO A 68 -6.43 6.39 -0.12
C PRO A 68 -5.94 5.12 0.60
N MET A 69 -6.08 3.98 -0.07
CA MET A 69 -5.62 2.67 0.39
C MET A 69 -4.82 1.99 -0.73
N ALA A 70 -4.08 0.93 -0.40
CA ALA A 70 -3.43 0.08 -1.38
C ALA A 70 -3.76 -1.39 -1.11
N LEU A 71 -3.96 -2.15 -2.18
CA LEU A 71 -4.12 -3.59 -2.12
C LEU A 71 -2.78 -4.24 -2.48
N LEU A 72 -2.26 -5.06 -1.57
CA LEU A 72 -1.07 -5.88 -1.79
C LEU A 72 -1.48 -7.34 -1.94
N PHE A 73 -1.08 -7.96 -3.05
CA PHE A 73 -1.36 -9.36 -3.30
C PHE A 73 -0.32 -9.97 -4.24
N LYS A 74 -0.29 -11.30 -4.28
CA LYS A 74 0.61 -12.09 -5.11
C LYS A 74 -0.21 -12.88 -6.12
N THR A 75 0.26 -12.94 -7.36
CA THR A 75 -0.26 -13.86 -8.38
C THR A 75 0.84 -14.78 -8.89
N SER A 76 0.46 -15.87 -9.56
CA SER A 76 1.37 -16.79 -10.23
C SER A 76 0.71 -17.27 -11.52
N HIS A 77 1.33 -16.99 -12.67
CA HIS A 77 0.83 -17.44 -13.97
C HIS A 77 -0.61 -17.02 -14.26
N ILE A 78 -0.98 -15.79 -13.88
CA ILE A 78 -2.31 -15.21 -14.05
C ILE A 78 -2.20 -13.80 -14.61
N ARG A 79 -3.04 -13.48 -15.59
CA ARG A 79 -3.32 -12.10 -16.05
C ARG A 79 -4.53 -11.59 -15.29
N LEU A 80 -4.58 -10.30 -14.99
CA LEU A 80 -5.72 -9.74 -14.26
C LEU A 80 -6.01 -8.28 -14.59
N LYS A 81 -7.27 -7.89 -14.38
CA LYS A 81 -7.74 -6.51 -14.38
C LYS A 81 -8.53 -6.26 -13.09
N ILE A 82 -8.43 -5.05 -12.56
CA ILE A 82 -9.18 -4.64 -11.38
C ILE A 82 -10.03 -3.43 -11.74
N TYR A 83 -11.29 -3.48 -11.33
CA TYR A 83 -12.27 -2.44 -11.56
C TYR A 83 -12.89 -1.98 -10.24
N ILE A 84 -13.27 -0.71 -10.20
CA ILE A 84 -14.13 -0.13 -9.17
C ILE A 84 -15.32 0.54 -9.85
N ASN A 85 -16.54 0.10 -9.59
CA ASN A 85 -17.75 0.54 -10.30
C ASN A 85 -17.55 0.59 -11.84
N SER A 86 -17.01 -0.49 -12.41
CA SER A 86 -16.72 -0.65 -13.84
C SER A 86 -15.58 0.23 -14.39
N GLU A 87 -14.96 1.10 -13.61
CA GLU A 87 -13.76 1.84 -14.01
C GLU A 87 -12.51 0.99 -13.74
N MET A 88 -11.72 0.71 -14.77
CA MET A 88 -10.46 -0.04 -14.63
C MET A 88 -9.42 0.81 -13.92
N ILE A 89 -8.87 0.29 -12.82
CA ILE A 89 -7.84 0.96 -12.03
C ILE A 89 -6.47 0.29 -12.14
N TYR A 90 -6.42 -0.96 -12.63
CA TYR A 90 -5.20 -1.74 -12.74
C TYR A 90 -5.34 -2.85 -13.77
N SER A 91 -4.27 -3.13 -14.50
CA SER A 91 -4.15 -4.22 -15.46
C SER A 91 -2.75 -4.82 -15.40
N PHE A 92 -2.67 -6.14 -15.58
CA PHE A 92 -1.41 -6.85 -15.64
C PHE A 92 -1.48 -8.01 -16.64
N GLY A 93 -0.53 -8.04 -17.57
CA GLY A 93 -0.38 -9.11 -18.56
C GLY A 93 -1.27 -8.96 -19.81
N TYR A 94 -1.93 -7.81 -19.96
CA TYR A 94 -2.76 -7.46 -21.12
C TYR A 94 -2.10 -6.41 -22.02
N GLU A 95 -0.80 -6.16 -21.86
CA GLU A 95 -0.08 -5.15 -22.62
C GLU A 95 0.07 -5.60 -24.09
N GLU A 96 -0.63 -4.92 -25.00
CA GLU A 96 -0.64 -5.26 -26.42
C GLU A 96 0.75 -5.14 -27.04
N GLU A 97 1.48 -4.08 -26.68
CA GLU A 97 2.80 -3.72 -27.21
C GLU A 97 3.97 -4.50 -26.56
N ALA A 98 3.73 -5.30 -25.52
CA ALA A 98 4.79 -6.09 -24.90
C ALA A 98 5.22 -7.25 -25.81
N VAL A 99 6.50 -7.61 -25.80
CA VAL A 99 6.96 -8.81 -26.53
C VAL A 99 6.36 -10.08 -25.92
N PRO A 100 5.92 -11.09 -26.70
CA PRO A 100 5.18 -12.26 -26.22
C PRO A 100 5.82 -13.03 -25.06
N PHE A 101 7.15 -13.08 -24.99
CA PHE A 101 7.87 -13.70 -23.87
C PHE A 101 7.69 -12.95 -22.54
N LEU A 102 7.52 -11.62 -22.57
CA LEU A 102 7.16 -10.81 -21.40
C LEU A 102 5.67 -10.94 -21.03
N LYS A 103 4.83 -11.50 -21.91
CA LYS A 103 3.40 -11.73 -21.68
C LYS A 103 3.09 -13.02 -20.91
N SER A 104 4.10 -13.85 -20.62
CA SER A 104 3.95 -14.96 -19.69
C SER A 104 3.95 -14.37 -18.28
N PRO A 105 2.80 -14.30 -17.60
CA PRO A 105 2.75 -13.78 -16.25
C PRO A 105 3.58 -14.75 -15.40
N GLY A 106 4.70 -14.28 -14.88
CA GLY A 106 5.44 -15.05 -13.87
C GLY A 106 4.69 -15.06 -12.53
N THR A 107 5.42 -15.40 -11.47
CA THR A 107 5.02 -14.96 -10.14
C THR A 107 5.26 -13.46 -10.02
N SER A 108 4.26 -12.71 -9.54
CA SER A 108 4.38 -11.26 -9.35
C SER A 108 3.74 -10.81 -8.05
N TYR A 109 4.29 -9.74 -7.47
CA TYR A 109 3.68 -8.99 -6.37
C TYR A 109 3.10 -7.69 -6.91
N HIS A 110 1.86 -7.41 -6.55
CA HIS A 110 1.13 -6.25 -7.02
C HIS A 110 0.86 -5.30 -5.86
N LEU A 111 1.16 -4.02 -6.05
CA LEU A 111 0.76 -2.95 -5.15
C LEU A 111 -0.17 -2.02 -5.91
N VAL A 112 -1.47 -2.20 -5.71
CA VAL A 112 -2.49 -1.48 -6.47
C VAL A 112 -3.07 -0.37 -5.61
N ARG A 113 -3.00 0.87 -6.09
CA ARG A 113 -3.61 2.01 -5.42
C ARG A 113 -5.13 1.97 -5.61
N ILE A 114 -5.87 2.05 -4.50
CA ILE A 114 -7.31 2.22 -4.50
C ILE A 114 -7.62 3.72 -4.38
N PRO A 115 -8.38 4.31 -5.33
CA PRO A 115 -8.82 5.70 -5.25
C PRO A 115 -9.55 6.00 -3.93
N ALA A 116 -9.42 7.23 -3.44
CA ALA A 116 -10.22 7.69 -2.30
C ALA A 116 -11.71 7.68 -2.65
N GLN A 117 -12.58 7.74 -1.64
CA GLN A 117 -14.04 7.70 -1.80
C GLN A 117 -14.50 6.44 -2.56
N SER A 118 -13.84 5.30 -2.30
CA SER A 118 -14.23 4.01 -2.86
C SER A 118 -15.07 3.17 -1.91
N ALA A 119 -15.40 3.67 -0.73
CA ALA A 119 -16.32 2.99 0.18
C ALA A 119 -17.66 2.72 -0.48
N SER A 120 -18.25 1.56 -0.18
CA SER A 120 -19.52 1.07 -0.72
C SER A 120 -19.54 0.89 -2.25
N LYS A 121 -18.42 1.08 -2.94
CA LYS A 121 -18.29 0.75 -4.36
C LYS A 121 -18.01 -0.73 -4.55
N GLN A 122 -18.48 -1.28 -5.66
CA GLN A 122 -18.17 -2.64 -6.07
C GLN A 122 -16.75 -2.69 -6.61
N MET A 123 -15.94 -3.59 -6.07
CA MET A 123 -14.65 -3.96 -6.62
C MET A 123 -14.81 -5.30 -7.34
N VAL A 124 -14.27 -5.38 -8.56
CA VAL A 124 -14.24 -6.61 -9.35
C VAL A 124 -12.80 -6.87 -9.77
N ILE A 125 -12.35 -8.11 -9.64
CA ILE A 125 -11.08 -8.60 -10.14
C ILE A 125 -11.38 -9.67 -11.18
N ASP A 126 -11.06 -9.37 -12.43
CA ASP A 126 -11.11 -10.34 -13.51
C ASP A 126 -9.73 -10.98 -13.61
N PHE A 127 -9.67 -12.31 -13.64
CA PHE A 127 -8.42 -13.03 -13.76
C PHE A 127 -8.54 -14.21 -14.71
N GLN A 128 -7.48 -14.42 -15.48
CA GLN A 128 -7.41 -15.45 -16.52
C GLN A 128 -6.05 -16.13 -16.45
N THR A 129 -6.07 -17.46 -16.55
CA THR A 129 -4.87 -18.24 -16.83
C THR A 129 -4.51 -18.07 -18.31
N PRO A 130 -3.27 -17.70 -18.65
CA PRO A 130 -2.81 -17.45 -20.02
C PRO A 130 -2.81 -18.71 -20.88
#